data_AF-A0A9X6Z0N2-F1
#
_entry.id   AF-A0A9X6Z0N2-F1
#
_cell.length_a   1.000
_cell.length_b   1.000
_cell.length_c   1.000
_cell.angle_alpha   90.00
_cell.angle_beta   90.00
_cell.angle_gamma   90.00
#
_symmetry.space_group_name_H-M   'P 1'
#
loop_
_entity.id
_entity.type
_entity.pdbx_description
1 polymer ?
#
loop_
_entity_poly.entity_id
_entity_poly.type
_entity_poly.pdbx_seq_one_letter_code
_entity_poly.pdbx_strand_id
1 'polypeptide(L)'
;DTHKFPDVPKWAEQSVNYLVDKQVIIGYPDGTFGSHDSLDRASATKIMTKVLGIQIDFDAKPSFTDAQSHWATPYIAAAEKAG
;
A
#
# COMPACT_ATOMS: atom_id res chain seq x y z
N ASP A 1 -10.31 -17.80 13.52
CA ASP A 1 -10.67 -17.57 12.12
C ASP A 1 -11.73 -16.51 11.98
N THR A 2 -11.32 -15.33 11.56
CA THR A 2 -12.23 -14.29 11.07
C THR A 2 -11.95 -14.14 9.58
N HIS A 3 -12.83 -14.73 8.77
CA HIS A 3 -12.90 -14.44 7.35
C HIS A 3 -13.45 -13.01 7.22
N LYS A 4 -12.54 -12.02 7.18
CA LYS A 4 -12.88 -10.59 7.27
C LYS A 4 -13.46 -10.01 5.99
N PHE A 5 -13.08 -10.58 4.85
CA PHE A 5 -13.44 -10.08 3.52
C PHE A 5 -13.96 -11.24 2.67
N PRO A 6 -15.17 -11.13 2.09
CA PRO A 6 -15.83 -12.22 1.38
C PRO A 6 -15.18 -12.56 0.03
N ASP A 7 -14.39 -11.63 -0.53
CA ASP A 7 -13.70 -11.78 -1.81
C ASP A 7 -12.27 -12.36 -1.66
N VAL A 8 -11.74 -12.51 -0.44
CA VAL A 8 -10.38 -13.00 -0.23
C VAL A 8 -10.35 -14.53 -0.25
N PRO A 9 -9.55 -15.17 -1.13
CA PRO A 9 -9.44 -16.63 -1.15
C PRO A 9 -8.68 -17.13 0.09
N LYS A 10 -9.02 -18.33 0.57
CA LYS A 10 -8.47 -18.92 1.82
C LYS A 10 -6.94 -18.88 1.93
N TRP A 11 -6.23 -19.09 0.82
CA TRP A 11 -4.76 -19.09 0.82
C TRP A 11 -4.17 -17.71 1.13
N ALA A 12 -4.90 -16.62 0.88
CA ALA A 12 -4.47 -15.24 1.08
C ALA A 12 -4.92 -14.66 2.43
N GLU A 13 -5.87 -15.29 3.12
CA GLU A 13 -6.53 -14.75 4.32
C GLU A 13 -5.54 -14.32 5.40
N GLN A 14 -4.54 -15.16 5.71
CA GLN A 14 -3.57 -14.84 6.76
C GLN A 14 -2.73 -13.61 6.41
N SER A 15 -2.26 -13.52 5.17
CA SER A 15 -1.47 -12.39 4.67
C SER A 15 -2.29 -11.10 4.64
N VAL A 16 -3.53 -11.17 4.14
CA VAL A 16 -4.45 -10.02 4.10
C VAL A 16 -4.78 -9.54 5.50
N ASN A 17 -5.20 -10.45 6.39
CA ASN A 17 -5.53 -10.13 7.77
C ASN A 17 -4.36 -9.49 8.50
N TYR A 18 -3.13 -10.02 8.31
CA TYR A 18 -1.93 -9.44 8.89
C TYR A 18 -1.71 -7.98 8.47
N LEU A 19 -1.80 -7.68 7.16
CA LEU A 19 -1.58 -6.33 6.65
C LEU A 19 -2.69 -5.36 7.08
N VAL A 20 -3.94 -5.83 7.17
CA VAL A 20 -5.08 -5.05 7.66
C VAL A 20 -4.97 -4.78 9.16
N ASP A 21 -4.55 -5.76 9.96
CA ASP A 21 -4.35 -5.59 11.41
C ASP A 21 -3.20 -4.64 11.74
N LYS A 22 -2.16 -4.62 10.88
CA LYS A 22 -1.09 -3.61 10.91
C LYS A 22 -1.51 -2.27 10.33
N GLN A 23 -2.78 -2.13 9.93
CA GLN A 23 -3.36 -0.96 9.29
C GLN A 23 -2.65 -0.56 7.99
N VAL A 24 -1.84 -1.43 7.38
CA VAL A 24 -1.07 -1.14 6.16
C VAL A 24 -2.00 -0.95 4.98
N ILE A 25 -2.95 -1.86 4.84
CA ILE A 25 -3.97 -1.88 3.79
C ILE A 25 -5.34 -1.79 4.47
N ILE A 26 -6.29 -1.14 3.81
CA ILE A 26 -7.69 -1.09 4.22
C ILE A 26 -8.54 -1.65 3.08
N GLY A 27 -9.60 -2.37 3.42
CA GLY A 27 -10.61 -2.77 2.44
C GLY A 27 -11.54 -1.62 2.09
N TYR A 28 -12.50 -1.91 1.22
CA TYR A 28 -13.50 -0.96 0.77
C TYR A 28 -14.66 -0.80 1.76
N PRO A 29 -15.42 0.31 1.69
CA PRO A 29 -16.58 0.54 2.54
C PRO A 29 -17.70 -0.51 2.40
N ASP A 30 -17.74 -1.24 1.29
CA ASP A 30 -18.71 -2.31 1.05
C ASP A 30 -18.33 -3.65 1.73
N GLY A 31 -17.19 -3.69 2.42
CA GLY A 31 -16.70 -4.86 3.14
C GLY A 31 -15.84 -5.81 2.29
N THR A 32 -15.52 -5.47 1.04
CA THR A 32 -14.57 -6.23 0.22
C THR A 32 -13.13 -5.77 0.46
N PHE A 33 -12.16 -6.64 0.18
CA PHE A 33 -10.74 -6.29 0.19
C PHE A 33 -10.30 -5.63 -1.13
N GLY A 34 -10.90 -6.01 -2.26
CA GLY A 34 -10.39 -5.69 -3.59
C GLY A 34 -9.41 -6.73 -4.12
N SER A 35 -9.61 -8.00 -3.77
CA SER A 35 -8.67 -9.09 -4.08
C SER A 35 -8.43 -9.34 -5.58
N HIS A 36 -9.29 -8.81 -6.44
CA HIS A 36 -9.17 -8.90 -7.90
C HIS A 36 -8.73 -7.58 -8.55
N ASP A 37 -8.51 -6.53 -7.75
CA ASP A 37 -8.08 -5.24 -8.26
C ASP A 37 -6.60 -5.28 -8.67
N SER A 38 -6.29 -4.58 -9.76
CA SER A 38 -4.90 -4.39 -10.16
C SER A 38 -4.21 -3.39 -9.25
N LEU A 39 -3.05 -3.76 -8.74
CA LEU A 39 -2.21 -2.87 -7.94
C LEU A 39 -1.27 -2.07 -8.84
N ASP A 40 -1.40 -0.74 -8.86
CA ASP A 40 -0.46 0.12 -9.57
C ASP A 40 0.86 0.32 -8.80
N ARG A 41 1.90 0.75 -9.52
CA ARG A 41 3.25 0.95 -8.95
C ARG A 41 3.25 1.94 -7.79
N ALA A 42 2.44 3.00 -7.87
CA ALA A 42 2.37 4.03 -6.85
C ALA A 42 1.77 3.52 -5.53
N SER A 43 0.70 2.73 -5.62
CA SER A 43 0.04 2.06 -4.51
C SER A 43 0.93 1.00 -3.89
N ALA A 44 1.62 0.20 -4.72
CA ALA A 44 2.63 -0.72 -4.24
C ALA A 44 3.73 -0.01 -3.43
N THR A 45 4.25 1.13 -3.93
CA THR A 45 5.25 1.93 -3.21
C THR A 45 4.72 2.47 -1.88
N LYS A 46 3.49 2.99 -1.83
CA LYS A 46 2.86 3.42 -0.56
C LYS A 46 2.73 2.27 0.44
N ILE A 47 2.34 1.07 -0.03
CA ILE A 47 2.25 -0.12 0.83
C ILE A 47 3.63 -0.47 1.37
N MET A 48 4.65 -0.56 0.51
CA MET A 48 6.00 -0.94 0.91
C MET A 48 6.62 0.03 1.91
N THR A 49 6.49 1.34 1.68
CA THR A 49 6.99 2.35 2.63
C THR A 49 6.36 2.21 4.01
N LYS A 50 5.06 1.90 4.07
CA LYS A 50 4.35 1.67 5.33
C LYS A 50 4.76 0.36 6.01
N VAL A 51 4.89 -0.75 5.26
CA VAL A 51 5.36 -2.04 5.79
C VAL A 51 6.77 -1.93 6.38
N LEU A 52 7.65 -1.20 5.71
CA LEU A 52 9.04 -1.03 6.10
C LEU A 52 9.24 0.05 7.17
N GLY A 53 8.18 0.78 7.57
CA GLY A 53 8.27 1.86 8.55
C GLY A 53 9.11 3.05 8.09
N ILE A 54 9.21 3.26 6.78
CA ILE A 54 9.98 4.36 6.19
C ILE A 54 9.32 5.69 6.57
N GLN A 55 10.13 6.61 7.10
CA GLN A 55 9.66 7.95 7.43
C GLN A 55 9.36 8.74 6.16
N ILE A 56 8.18 9.35 6.11
CA ILE A 56 7.71 10.11 4.96
C ILE A 56 7.93 11.59 5.23
N ASP A 57 8.81 12.20 4.43
CA ASP A 57 8.88 13.64 4.28
C ASP A 57 7.88 14.05 3.19
N PHE A 58 6.82 14.77 3.57
CA PHE A 58 5.75 15.15 2.66
C PHE A 58 6.16 16.27 1.68
N ASP A 59 7.28 16.94 1.92
CA ASP A 59 7.82 17.98 1.04
C ASP A 59 8.89 17.41 0.07
N ALA A 60 9.35 16.17 0.29
CA ALA A 60 10.34 15.52 -0.55
C ALA A 60 9.78 15.14 -1.93
N LYS A 61 10.65 15.23 -2.95
CA LYS A 61 10.35 14.85 -4.33
C LYS A 61 11.38 13.85 -4.86
N PRO A 62 10.96 12.86 -5.66
CA PRO A 62 11.88 11.90 -6.25
C PRO A 62 12.66 12.49 -7.42
N SER A 63 13.63 11.76 -7.99
CA SER A 63 14.32 12.16 -9.22
C SER A 63 13.51 11.91 -10.50
N PHE A 64 12.50 11.05 -10.45
CA PHE A 64 11.68 10.68 -11.60
C PHE A 64 10.78 11.85 -12.04
N THR A 65 10.86 12.25 -13.32
CA THR A 65 10.15 13.43 -13.84
C THR A 65 8.64 13.23 -13.92
N ASP A 66 8.19 12.00 -14.14
CA ASP A 66 6.77 11.60 -14.18
C ASP A 66 6.13 11.47 -12.79
N ALA A 67 6.91 11.55 -11.71
CA ALA A 67 6.44 11.45 -10.34
C ALA A 67 6.52 12.77 -9.54
N GLN A 68 6.80 13.90 -10.20
CA GLN A 68 6.96 15.20 -9.55
C GLN A 68 5.66 15.80 -9.01
N SER A 69 4.53 15.47 -9.63
CA SER A 69 3.20 16.00 -9.31
C SER A 69 2.17 14.87 -9.29
N HIS A 70 2.35 13.93 -8.36
CA HIS A 70 1.52 12.74 -8.21
C HIS A 70 1.12 12.58 -6.73
N TRP A 71 -0.02 11.94 -6.45
CA TRP A 71 -0.45 11.72 -5.05
C TRP A 71 0.59 10.91 -4.24
N ALA A 72 1.34 10.06 -4.93
CA ALA A 72 2.36 9.21 -4.34
C ALA A 72 3.76 9.84 -4.27
N THR A 73 3.95 11.08 -4.73
CA THR A 73 5.25 11.77 -4.78
C THR A 73 6.09 11.58 -3.50
N PRO A 74 5.58 11.86 -2.28
CA PRO A 74 6.42 11.74 -1.08
C PRO A 74 6.77 10.28 -0.73
N TYR A 75 5.90 9.32 -1.06
CA TYR A 75 6.19 7.89 -0.86
C TYR A 75 7.22 7.38 -1.86
N ILE A 76 7.16 7.84 -3.11
CA ILE A 76 8.16 7.51 -4.15
C ILE A 76 9.51 8.11 -3.78
N ALA A 77 9.55 9.37 -3.32
CA ALA A 77 10.78 10.01 -2.82
C ALA A 77 11.38 9.24 -1.64
N ALA A 78 10.55 8.82 -0.68
CA ALA A 78 11.00 8.07 0.48
C ALA A 78 11.53 6.68 0.10
N ALA A 79 10.87 5.99 -0.85
CA ALA A 79 11.32 4.70 -1.35
C ALA A 79 12.64 4.81 -2.13
N GLU A 80 12.77 5.79 -3.02
CA GLU A 80 14.01 6.06 -3.76
C GLU A 80 15.19 6.34 -2.82
N LYS A 81 14.96 7.11 -1.75
CA LYS A 81 15.99 7.38 -0.74
C LYS A 81 16.42 6.12 0.03
N ALA A 82 15.55 5.13 0.13
CA ALA A 82 15.79 3.91 0.89
C ALA A 82 16.48 2.79 0.09
N GLY A 83 16.54 2.87 -1.25
CA GLY A 83 17.21 1.90 -2.14
C GLY A 83 16.32 1.47 -3.30
#